data_AF-A0A154R3F8-F1
#
_entry.id   AF-A0A154R3F8-F1
#
_cell.length_a   1.000
_cell.length_b   1.000
_cell.length_c   1.000
_cell.angle_alpha   90.00
_cell.angle_beta   90.00
_cell.angle_gamma   90.00
#
_symmetry.space_group_name_H-M   'P 1'
#
loop_
_entity.id
_entity.type
_entity.pdbx_description
1 polymer ?
#
loop_
_entity_poly.entity_id
_entity_poly.type
_entity_poly.pdbx_seq_one_letter_code
_entity_poly.pdbx_strand_id
1 'polypeptide(L)'
;MNGNTPQNTSLLTLSPAEATQGLEELRAIAAHLQLAEALVEAEATALMTAFREARSELRNQVAIPNQGEVADGKAGKYSPLNLGVRAHKGGLEIYWFTQNKSSTGRTAYRYIPLARGGKGAGYGYHMSGLLTHARPYERELVRETERRAAAVRAKRAALVDLRRASLRLVKQYEEQLASDQAAVTEPGSIDAQSFGAGPLPGYT
;
A
#
# COMPACT_ATOMS: atom_id res chain seq x y z
N MET A 1 -4.35 39.91 -5.13
CA MET A 1 -4.44 39.40 -3.75
C MET A 1 -3.28 38.44 -3.56
N ASN A 2 -2.21 38.89 -2.91
CA ASN A 2 -1.00 38.10 -2.67
C ASN A 2 -1.29 37.12 -1.55
N GLY A 3 -1.39 35.84 -1.89
CA GLY A 3 -1.55 34.75 -0.94
C GLY A 3 -0.27 34.60 -0.13
N ASN A 4 -0.37 34.98 1.14
CA ASN A 4 0.66 34.87 2.15
C ASN A 4 1.01 33.37 2.30
N THR A 5 2.09 32.93 1.66
CA THR A 5 2.69 31.62 1.89
C THR A 5 3.12 31.58 3.36
N PRO A 6 2.64 30.64 4.18
CA PRO A 6 3.14 30.53 5.54
C PRO A 6 4.65 30.29 5.46
N GLN A 7 5.41 31.27 5.94
CA GLN A 7 6.85 31.16 6.09
C GLN A 7 7.14 29.93 6.94
N ASN A 8 8.11 29.14 6.49
CA ASN A 8 8.70 28.01 7.20
C ASN A 8 8.83 28.33 8.69
N THR A 9 7.87 27.85 9.49
CA THR A 9 8.09 27.63 10.91
C THR A 9 9.25 26.65 10.98
N SER A 10 10.39 27.15 11.42
CA SER A 10 11.58 26.39 11.81
C SER A 10 11.15 25.34 12.83
N LEU A 11 10.65 24.20 12.35
CA LEU A 11 10.27 23.09 13.18
C LEU A 11 11.53 22.28 13.40
N LEU A 12 12.07 22.47 14.59
CA LEU A 12 13.16 21.70 15.20
C LEU A 12 14.56 22.12 14.74
N THR A 13 15.15 23.08 15.45
CA THR A 13 16.62 23.23 15.56
C THR A 13 17.15 22.04 16.38
N LEU A 14 17.27 20.88 15.75
CA LEU A 14 17.86 19.68 16.37
C LEU A 14 19.37 19.82 16.36
N SER A 15 20.01 19.39 17.44
CA SER A 15 21.46 19.21 17.44
C SER A 15 21.86 18.12 16.43
N PRO A 16 23.11 18.13 15.91
CA PRO A 16 23.58 17.09 14.99
C PRO A 16 23.46 15.66 15.56
N ALA A 17 23.58 15.51 16.88
CA ALA A 17 23.38 14.24 17.58
C ALA A 17 21.92 13.77 17.50
N GLU A 18 20.96 14.66 17.77
CA GLU A 18 19.52 14.36 17.68
C GLU A 18 19.08 14.08 16.23
N ALA A 19 19.65 14.79 15.25
CA ALA A 19 19.37 14.55 13.84
C ALA A 19 19.88 13.18 13.37
N THR A 20 21.08 12.77 13.82
CA THR A 20 21.65 11.44 13.53
C THR A 20 20.80 10.34 14.16
N GLN A 21 20.42 10.51 15.43
CA GLN A 21 19.55 9.56 16.13
C GLN A 21 18.17 9.44 15.44
N GLY A 22 17.56 10.57 15.05
CA GLY A 22 16.28 10.58 14.34
C GLY A 22 16.34 9.83 12.99
N LEU A 23 17.47 9.92 12.26
CA LEU A 23 17.67 9.14 11.04
C LEU A 23 17.79 7.63 11.32
N GLU A 24 18.48 7.24 12.39
CA GLU A 24 18.56 5.83 12.80
C GLU A 24 17.18 5.28 13.18
N GLU A 25 16.39 6.05 13.93
CA GLU A 25 15.01 5.70 14.28
C GLU A 25 14.13 5.58 13.03
N LEU A 26 14.23 6.49 12.06
CA LEU A 26 13.50 6.41 10.80
C LEU A 26 13.89 5.18 9.97
N ARG A 27 15.16 4.79 9.96
CA ARG A 27 15.62 3.55 9.32
C ARG A 27 15.05 2.32 10.02
N ALA A 28 15.03 2.31 11.35
CA ALA A 28 14.41 1.23 12.12
C ALA A 28 12.90 1.13 11.83
N ILE A 29 12.19 2.26 11.76
CA ILE A 29 10.78 2.30 11.37
C ILE A 29 10.58 1.73 9.96
N ALA A 30 11.44 2.09 9.00
CA ALA A 30 11.36 1.56 7.65
C ALA A 30 11.52 0.02 7.62
N ALA A 31 12.43 -0.54 8.42
CA ALA A 31 12.60 -1.98 8.55
C ALA A 31 11.36 -2.66 9.16
N HIS A 32 10.77 -2.08 10.21
CA HIS A 32 9.54 -2.58 10.82
C HIS A 32 8.35 -2.53 9.84
N LEU A 33 8.24 -1.47 9.04
CA LEU A 33 7.21 -1.37 8.00
C LEU A 33 7.37 -2.44 6.93
N GLN A 34 8.61 -2.73 6.50
CA GLN A 34 8.87 -3.83 5.56
C GLN A 34 8.46 -5.19 6.14
N LEU A 35 8.77 -5.46 7.40
CA LEU A 35 8.35 -6.68 8.08
C LEU A 35 6.81 -6.77 8.16
N ALA A 36 6.14 -5.67 8.54
CA ALA A 36 4.68 -5.62 8.60
C ALA A 36 4.04 -5.83 7.22
N GLU A 37 4.64 -5.29 6.16
CA GLU A 37 4.21 -5.52 4.78
C GLU A 37 4.30 -7.01 4.40
N ALA A 38 5.39 -7.69 4.76
CA ALA A 38 5.57 -9.13 4.51
C ALA A 38 4.57 -9.99 5.29
N LEU A 39 4.25 -9.62 6.54
CA LEU A 39 3.23 -10.31 7.34
C LEU A 39 1.83 -10.18 6.71
N VAL A 40 1.50 -9.00 6.16
CA VAL A 40 0.23 -8.79 5.46
C VAL A 40 0.16 -9.60 4.16
N GLU A 41 1.27 -9.75 3.43
CA GLU A 41 1.35 -10.63 2.26
C GLU A 41 1.18 -12.11 2.61
N ALA A 42 1.81 -12.55 3.70
CA ALA A 42 1.63 -13.90 4.24
C ALA A 42 0.16 -14.14 4.66
N GLU A 43 -0.46 -13.18 5.36
CA GLU A 43 -1.88 -13.24 5.77
C GLU A 43 -2.80 -13.33 4.54
N ALA A 44 -2.54 -12.55 3.49
CA ALA A 44 -3.31 -12.60 2.25
C ALA A 44 -3.19 -13.98 1.57
N THR A 45 -1.96 -14.50 1.48
CA THR A 45 -1.68 -15.81 0.86
C THR A 45 -2.34 -16.94 1.64
N ALA A 46 -2.24 -16.91 2.98
CA ALA A 46 -2.91 -17.86 3.85
C ALA A 46 -4.44 -17.82 3.68
N LEU A 47 -5.03 -16.62 3.57
CA LEU A 47 -6.47 -16.46 3.32
C LEU A 47 -6.89 -17.06 1.98
N MET A 48 -6.11 -16.86 0.92
CA MET A 48 -6.35 -17.47 -0.40
C MET A 48 -6.32 -19.00 -0.33
N THR A 49 -5.30 -19.56 0.31
CA THR A 49 -5.14 -21.01 0.48
C THR A 49 -6.30 -21.60 1.28
N ALA A 50 -6.62 -21.01 2.44
CA ALA A 50 -7.73 -21.44 3.29
C ALA A 50 -9.08 -21.40 2.55
N PHE A 51 -9.34 -20.34 1.78
CA PHE A 51 -10.56 -20.26 0.96
C PHE A 51 -10.63 -21.38 -0.08
N ARG A 52 -9.50 -21.68 -0.73
CA ARG A 52 -9.41 -22.72 -1.75
C ARG A 52 -9.71 -24.10 -1.16
N GLU A 53 -9.15 -24.39 0.01
CA GLU A 53 -9.33 -25.64 0.75
C GLU A 53 -10.77 -25.79 1.22
N ALA A 54 -11.29 -24.81 1.97
CA ALA A 54 -12.66 -24.83 2.50
C ALA A 54 -13.71 -24.96 1.37
N ARG A 55 -13.50 -24.29 0.23
CA ARG A 55 -14.40 -24.45 -0.92
C ARG A 55 -14.31 -25.84 -1.55
N SER A 56 -13.12 -26.43 -1.59
CA SER A 56 -12.96 -27.81 -2.08
C SER A 56 -13.68 -28.80 -1.16
N GLU A 57 -13.61 -28.60 0.16
CA GLU A 57 -14.33 -29.40 1.15
C GLU A 57 -15.85 -29.26 0.98
N LEU A 58 -16.38 -28.03 0.90
CA LEU A 58 -17.81 -27.80 0.65
C LEU A 58 -18.29 -28.50 -0.62
N ARG A 59 -17.51 -28.40 -1.70
CA ARG A 59 -17.83 -29.09 -2.96
C ARG A 59 -17.85 -30.61 -2.77
N ASN A 60 -16.89 -31.18 -2.04
CA ASN A 60 -16.84 -32.61 -1.79
C ASN A 60 -18.02 -33.07 -0.91
N GLN A 61 -18.44 -32.27 0.08
CA GLN A 61 -19.61 -32.56 0.92
C GLN A 61 -20.92 -32.57 0.11
N VAL A 62 -21.08 -31.64 -0.83
CA VAL A 62 -22.27 -31.57 -1.72
C VAL A 62 -22.22 -32.62 -2.84
N ALA A 63 -21.02 -33.06 -3.24
CA ALA A 63 -20.85 -34.13 -4.22
C ALA A 63 -21.11 -35.54 -3.65
N ILE A 64 -21.17 -35.70 -2.32
CA ILE A 64 -21.69 -36.90 -1.67
C ILE A 64 -23.21 -36.85 -1.81
N PRO A 65 -23.83 -37.75 -2.59
CA PRO A 65 -25.25 -37.66 -2.88
C PRO A 65 -26.05 -38.04 -1.64
N ASN A 66 -26.53 -37.05 -0.90
CA ASN A 66 -27.74 -37.25 -0.10
C ASN A 66 -28.90 -37.34 -1.10
N GLN A 67 -29.49 -38.54 -1.21
CA GLN A 67 -30.69 -38.81 -1.98
C GLN A 67 -31.79 -37.82 -1.56
N GLY A 68 -32.12 -36.82 -2.38
CA GLY A 68 -33.35 -36.05 -2.16
C GLY A 68 -33.39 -34.59 -2.63
N GLU A 69 -32.28 -33.92 -2.91
CA GLU A 69 -32.36 -32.49 -3.31
C GLU A 69 -32.31 -32.28 -4.82
N VAL A 70 -33.40 -31.70 -5.32
CA VAL A 70 -33.70 -31.39 -6.71
C VAL A 70 -32.60 -30.51 -7.29
N ALA A 71 -32.02 -30.97 -8.40
CA ALA A 71 -31.03 -30.26 -9.19
C ALA A 71 -31.57 -28.89 -9.61
N ASP A 72 -31.04 -27.85 -8.96
CA ASP A 72 -31.49 -26.47 -9.15
C ASP A 72 -31.28 -26.05 -10.61
N GLY A 73 -32.37 -25.57 -11.21
CA GLY A 73 -32.57 -25.45 -12.65
C GLY A 73 -31.65 -24.44 -13.33
N LYS A 74 -31.37 -24.74 -14.61
CA LYS A 74 -30.44 -24.07 -15.55
C LYS A 74 -28.96 -24.34 -15.26
N ALA A 75 -28.50 -25.47 -15.80
CA ALA A 75 -27.10 -25.79 -16.04
C ALA A 75 -26.47 -24.85 -17.10
N GLY A 76 -26.42 -23.55 -16.82
CA GLY A 76 -25.38 -22.71 -17.39
C GLY A 76 -24.02 -23.23 -16.92
N LYS A 77 -23.00 -23.13 -17.77
CA LYS A 77 -21.62 -23.53 -17.43
C LYS A 77 -21.18 -22.80 -16.17
N TYR A 78 -21.19 -23.50 -15.03
CA TYR A 78 -20.81 -22.92 -13.75
C TYR A 78 -19.34 -22.50 -13.79
N SER A 79 -19.08 -21.28 -13.36
CA SER A 79 -17.73 -20.73 -13.31
C SER A 79 -17.43 -20.31 -11.88
N PRO A 80 -16.55 -21.06 -11.19
CA PRO A 80 -16.36 -20.87 -9.76
C PRO A 80 -15.75 -19.51 -9.46
N LEU A 81 -16.24 -18.91 -8.37
CA LEU A 81 -15.69 -17.68 -7.79
C LEU A 81 -14.46 -18.02 -6.95
N ASN A 82 -13.31 -17.45 -7.30
CA ASN A 82 -12.01 -17.68 -6.69
C ASN A 82 -11.46 -16.39 -6.06
N LEU A 83 -10.78 -16.54 -4.92
CA LEU A 83 -9.92 -15.50 -4.37
C LEU A 83 -8.50 -15.68 -4.93
N GLY A 84 -7.86 -14.58 -5.31
CA GLY A 84 -6.48 -14.55 -5.78
C GLY A 84 -5.68 -13.47 -5.06
N VAL A 85 -4.38 -13.72 -4.93
CA VAL A 85 -3.40 -12.78 -4.41
C VAL A 85 -2.27 -12.66 -5.42
N ARG A 86 -1.83 -11.44 -5.73
CA ARG A 86 -0.69 -11.20 -6.61
C ARG A 86 0.03 -9.91 -6.29
N ALA A 87 1.30 -9.83 -6.66
CA ALA A 87 1.99 -8.55 -6.81
C ALA A 87 1.59 -7.89 -8.14
N HIS A 88 1.18 -6.62 -8.11
CA HIS A 88 0.86 -5.85 -9.30
C HIS A 88 1.21 -4.36 -9.07
N LYS A 89 1.95 -3.77 -10.01
CA LYS A 89 2.43 -2.37 -9.95
C LYS A 89 3.12 -2.01 -8.63
N GLY A 90 3.91 -2.93 -8.08
CA GLY A 90 4.63 -2.73 -6.82
C GLY A 90 3.73 -2.78 -5.57
N GLY A 91 2.48 -3.23 -5.70
CA GLY A 91 1.56 -3.43 -4.58
C GLY A 91 1.01 -4.85 -4.51
N LEU A 92 0.50 -5.22 -3.33
CA LEU A 92 -0.23 -6.46 -3.11
C LEU A 92 -1.70 -6.27 -3.53
N GLU A 93 -2.17 -7.08 -4.47
CA GLU A 93 -3.58 -7.11 -4.87
C GLU A 93 -4.25 -8.39 -4.37
N ILE A 94 -5.35 -8.22 -3.62
CA ILE A 94 -6.25 -9.29 -3.21
C ILE A 94 -7.55 -9.14 -4.01
N TYR A 95 -7.84 -10.08 -4.90
CA TYR A 95 -8.89 -9.91 -5.90
C TYR A 95 -9.78 -11.14 -6.04
N TRP A 96 -11.04 -10.90 -6.40
CA TRP A 96 -11.96 -11.96 -6.79
C TRP A 96 -11.97 -12.14 -8.31
N PHE A 97 -12.09 -13.38 -8.76
CA PHE A 97 -12.22 -13.70 -10.18
C PHE A 97 -13.06 -14.96 -10.41
N THR A 98 -13.70 -15.05 -11.57
CA THR A 98 -14.31 -16.30 -12.03
C THR A 98 -13.44 -16.97 -13.08
N GLN A 99 -13.45 -18.30 -13.06
CA GLN A 99 -12.71 -19.12 -14.02
C GLN A 99 -13.69 -19.82 -14.95
N ASN A 100 -13.74 -19.39 -16.21
CA ASN A 100 -14.56 -20.01 -17.24
C ASN A 100 -13.71 -20.97 -18.06
N LYS A 101 -14.24 -22.14 -18.44
CA LYS A 101 -13.70 -22.87 -19.60
C LYS A 101 -14.32 -22.26 -20.85
N SER A 102 -13.51 -21.75 -21.77
CA SER A 102 -14.00 -21.31 -23.09
C SER A 102 -14.49 -22.50 -23.92
N SER A 103 -15.17 -22.22 -25.03
CA SER A 103 -15.54 -23.22 -26.04
C SER A 103 -14.33 -23.86 -26.71
N THR A 104 -13.19 -23.17 -26.73
CA THR A 104 -11.92 -23.62 -27.32
C THR A 104 -11.06 -24.43 -26.34
N GLY A 105 -11.58 -24.79 -25.17
CA GLY A 105 -10.85 -25.53 -24.12
C GLY A 105 -9.88 -24.69 -23.29
N ARG A 106 -9.58 -23.45 -23.69
CA ARG A 106 -8.75 -22.52 -22.91
C ARG A 106 -9.47 -22.00 -21.67
N THR A 107 -8.74 -21.86 -20.57
CA THR A 107 -9.24 -21.22 -19.35
C THR A 107 -9.28 -19.70 -19.55
N ALA A 108 -10.44 -19.08 -19.36
CA ALA A 108 -10.61 -17.63 -19.37
C ALA A 108 -10.90 -17.13 -17.94
N TYR A 109 -10.14 -16.13 -17.51
CA TYR A 109 -10.30 -15.50 -16.20
C TYR A 109 -11.09 -14.20 -16.34
N ARG A 110 -12.09 -14.00 -15.50
CA ARG A 110 -12.83 -12.74 -15.41
C ARG A 110 -12.69 -12.17 -14.01
N TYR A 111 -11.97 -11.05 -13.90
CA TYR A 111 -11.80 -10.33 -12.65
C TYR A 111 -13.09 -9.61 -12.27
N ILE A 112 -13.48 -9.72 -11.00
CA ILE A 112 -14.57 -8.92 -10.45
C ILE A 112 -13.99 -7.54 -10.13
N PRO A 113 -14.65 -6.44 -10.53
CA PRO A 113 -14.20 -5.12 -10.16
C PRO A 113 -14.41 -4.90 -8.65
N LEU A 114 -13.40 -4.35 -7.99
CA LEU A 114 -13.56 -3.82 -6.64
C LEU A 114 -14.65 -2.74 -6.65
N ALA A 115 -15.41 -2.61 -5.56
CA ALA A 115 -16.40 -1.56 -5.42
C ALA A 115 -15.72 -0.18 -5.59
N ARG A 116 -15.87 0.43 -6.77
CA ARG A 116 -15.51 1.84 -6.97
C ARG A 116 -16.70 2.67 -6.52
N GLY A 117 -16.80 2.94 -5.23
CA GLY A 117 -17.73 3.94 -4.70
C GLY A 117 -16.96 5.12 -4.13
N GLY A 118 -17.57 6.31 -4.10
CA GLY A 118 -16.93 7.55 -3.61
C GLY A 118 -16.49 7.50 -2.14
N LYS A 119 -16.09 8.66 -1.58
CA LYS A 119 -15.69 8.85 -0.18
C LYS A 119 -16.53 7.95 0.76
N GLY A 120 -15.94 6.87 1.28
CA GLY A 120 -16.61 5.92 2.17
C GLY A 120 -16.83 4.49 1.61
N ALA A 121 -16.57 4.22 0.33
CA ALA A 121 -16.48 2.84 -0.14
C ALA A 121 -15.22 2.21 0.46
N GLY A 122 -15.42 1.35 1.45
CA GLY A 122 -14.34 0.68 2.16
C GLY A 122 -13.48 -0.22 1.26
N TYR A 123 -12.54 -0.91 1.86
CA TYR A 123 -11.60 -1.83 1.19
C TYR A 123 -12.24 -3.15 0.69
N GLY A 124 -13.56 -3.16 0.52
CA GLY A 124 -14.35 -4.36 0.23
C GLY A 124 -14.99 -4.36 -1.16
N TYR A 125 -15.34 -5.54 -1.63
CA TYR A 125 -16.19 -5.75 -2.80
C TYR A 125 -17.66 -5.59 -2.45
N HIS A 126 -18.49 -5.23 -3.45
CA HIS A 126 -19.94 -5.26 -3.28
C HIS A 126 -20.41 -6.69 -3.09
N MET A 127 -20.95 -7.00 -1.90
CA MET A 127 -21.35 -8.35 -1.52
C MET A 127 -22.42 -8.91 -2.47
N SER A 128 -23.39 -8.10 -2.89
CA SER A 128 -24.40 -8.50 -3.89
C SER A 128 -23.78 -8.96 -5.21
N GLY A 129 -22.73 -8.25 -5.67
CA GLY A 129 -21.98 -8.60 -6.86
C GLY A 129 -21.21 -9.92 -6.71
N LEU A 130 -20.55 -10.14 -5.57
CA LEU A 130 -19.85 -11.40 -5.31
C LEU A 130 -20.80 -12.60 -5.22
N LEU A 131 -21.89 -12.47 -4.45
CA LEU A 131 -22.83 -13.57 -4.21
C LEU A 131 -23.62 -13.99 -5.44
N THR A 132 -23.67 -13.14 -6.49
CA THR A 132 -24.23 -13.50 -7.80
C THR A 132 -23.41 -14.61 -8.48
N HIS A 133 -22.12 -14.72 -8.15
CA HIS A 133 -21.20 -15.73 -8.72
C HIS A 133 -21.00 -16.95 -7.82
N ALA A 134 -21.53 -16.94 -6.60
CA ALA A 134 -21.38 -18.01 -5.61
C ALA A 134 -22.62 -18.93 -5.60
N ARG A 135 -22.41 -20.24 -5.48
CA ARG A 135 -23.50 -21.18 -5.23
C ARG A 135 -24.10 -20.97 -3.84
N PRO A 136 -25.37 -21.33 -3.59
CA PRO A 136 -26.01 -21.15 -2.29
C PRO A 136 -25.17 -21.66 -1.10
N TYR A 137 -24.58 -22.85 -1.22
CA TYR A 137 -23.72 -23.46 -0.20
C TYR A 137 -22.34 -22.78 -0.03
N GLU A 138 -21.88 -21.99 -1.00
CA GLU A 138 -20.61 -21.23 -0.92
C GLU A 138 -20.81 -19.81 -0.37
N ARG A 139 -22.06 -19.32 -0.32
CA ARG A 139 -22.34 -17.90 -0.03
C ARG A 139 -21.77 -17.46 1.31
N GLU A 140 -21.88 -18.28 2.33
CA GLU A 140 -21.38 -17.92 3.66
C GLU A 140 -19.84 -17.89 3.71
N LEU A 141 -19.19 -18.87 3.09
CA LEU A 141 -17.74 -18.89 2.93
C LEU A 141 -17.25 -17.63 2.21
N VAL A 142 -17.94 -17.21 1.14
CA VAL A 142 -17.60 -16.00 0.38
C VAL A 142 -17.78 -14.73 1.23
N ARG A 143 -18.85 -14.63 2.03
CA ARG A 143 -19.07 -13.49 2.93
C ARG A 143 -17.95 -13.33 3.93
N GLU A 144 -17.63 -14.41 4.64
CA GLU A 144 -16.59 -14.38 5.67
C GLU A 144 -15.21 -14.12 5.08
N THR A 145 -14.89 -14.78 3.96
CA THR A 145 -13.62 -14.59 3.28
C THR A 145 -13.45 -13.16 2.78
N GLU A 146 -14.49 -12.54 2.21
CA GLU A 146 -14.40 -11.15 1.76
C GLU A 146 -14.30 -10.17 2.94
N ARG A 147 -14.97 -10.44 4.07
CA ARG A 147 -14.80 -9.63 5.28
C ARG A 147 -13.34 -9.61 5.74
N ARG A 148 -12.71 -10.77 5.78
CA ARG A 148 -11.28 -10.91 6.11
C ARG A 148 -10.39 -10.27 5.05
N ALA A 149 -10.66 -10.48 3.77
CA ALA A 149 -9.90 -9.89 2.67
C ALA A 149 -9.96 -8.35 2.71
N ALA A 150 -11.12 -7.77 3.00
CA ALA A 150 -11.28 -6.33 3.15
C ALA A 150 -10.46 -5.78 4.33
N ALA A 151 -10.39 -6.51 5.44
CA ALA A 151 -9.53 -6.14 6.58
C ALA A 151 -8.04 -6.19 6.20
N VAL A 152 -7.60 -7.20 5.46
CA VAL A 152 -6.20 -7.29 4.97
C VAL A 152 -5.88 -6.14 4.00
N ARG A 153 -6.80 -5.82 3.07
CA ARG A 153 -6.65 -4.66 2.18
C ARG A 153 -6.56 -3.34 2.96
N ALA A 154 -7.35 -3.19 4.03
CA ALA A 154 -7.31 -2.02 4.91
C ALA A 154 -5.96 -1.90 5.65
N LYS A 155 -5.47 -3.00 6.25
CA LYS A 155 -4.13 -3.05 6.88
C LYS A 155 -3.04 -2.65 5.88
N ARG A 156 -3.08 -3.20 4.66
CA ARG A 156 -2.12 -2.89 3.60
C ARG A 156 -2.14 -1.40 3.25
N ALA A 157 -3.32 -0.82 3.08
CA ALA A 157 -3.44 0.60 2.75
C ALA A 157 -2.85 1.50 3.85
N ALA A 158 -3.14 1.19 5.11
CA ALA A 158 -2.55 1.90 6.25
C ALA A 158 -1.01 1.81 6.26
N LEU A 159 -0.44 0.62 5.99
CA LEU A 159 1.02 0.46 5.89
C LEU A 159 1.63 1.25 4.73
N VAL A 160 0.97 1.28 3.57
CA VAL A 160 1.42 2.09 2.42
C VAL A 160 1.39 3.59 2.75
N ASP A 161 0.36 4.05 3.45
CA ASP A 161 0.25 5.45 3.86
C ASP A 161 1.31 5.81 4.91
N LEU A 162 1.56 4.95 5.89
CA LEU A 162 2.66 5.11 6.85
C LEU A 162 4.01 5.17 6.16
N ARG A 163 4.29 4.24 5.23
CA ARG A 163 5.53 4.24 4.45
C ARG A 163 5.72 5.53 3.67
N ARG A 164 4.67 6.04 3.02
CA ARG A 164 4.71 7.33 2.30
C ARG A 164 4.96 8.49 3.25
N ALA A 165 4.36 8.49 4.44
CA ALA A 165 4.62 9.50 5.46
C ALA A 165 6.07 9.45 5.95
N SER A 166 6.59 8.27 6.28
CA SER A 166 7.98 8.09 6.72
C SER A 166 8.99 8.54 5.65
N LEU A 167 8.76 8.20 4.38
CA LEU A 167 9.64 8.64 3.28
C LEU A 167 9.65 10.17 3.11
N ARG A 168 8.52 10.83 3.31
CA ARG A 168 8.46 12.30 3.29
C ARG A 168 9.25 12.91 4.45
N LEU A 169 9.17 12.33 5.64
CA LEU A 169 9.95 12.77 6.79
C LEU A 169 11.45 12.59 6.54
N VAL A 170 11.89 11.42 6.08
CA VAL A 170 13.32 11.18 5.75
C VAL A 170 13.83 12.24 4.79
N LYS A 171 13.09 12.49 3.70
CA LYS A 171 13.47 13.51 2.71
C LYS A 171 13.58 14.91 3.32
N GLN A 172 12.64 15.29 4.19
CA GLN A 172 12.69 16.58 4.89
C GLN A 172 13.92 16.70 5.79
N TYR A 173 14.29 15.63 6.52
CA TYR A 173 15.49 15.59 7.33
C TYR A 173 16.77 15.70 6.49
N GLU A 174 16.84 15.01 5.35
CA GLU A 174 17.99 15.08 4.44
C GLU A 174 18.17 16.49 3.84
N GLU A 175 17.08 17.14 3.42
CA GLU A 175 17.10 18.51 2.90
C GLU A 175 17.53 19.52 3.97
N GLN A 176 17.13 19.32 5.23
CA GLN A 176 17.53 20.18 6.34
C GLN A 176 19.03 20.03 6.66
N LEU A 177 19.53 18.79 6.76
CA LEU A 177 20.96 18.53 6.98
C LEU A 177 21.85 19.14 5.88
N ALA A 178 21.40 19.06 4.62
CA ALA A 178 22.11 19.69 3.51
C ALA A 178 22.11 21.23 3.61
N SER A 179 21.01 21.82 4.07
CA SER A 179 20.88 23.28 4.26
C SER A 179 21.74 23.78 5.42
N ASP A 180 21.79 23.05 6.53
CA ASP A 180 22.62 23.38 7.70
C ASP A 180 24.11 23.28 7.37
N GLN A 181 24.51 22.26 6.60
CA GLN A 181 25.89 22.15 6.10
C GLN A 181 26.25 23.28 5.13
N ALA A 182 25.34 23.70 4.25
CA ALA A 182 25.56 24.83 3.37
C ALA A 182 25.72 26.16 4.15
N ALA A 183 24.94 26.37 5.21
CA ALA A 183 25.04 27.56 6.07
C ALA A 183 26.36 27.63 6.85
N VAL A 184 26.95 26.48 7.21
CA VAL A 184 28.28 26.40 7.85
C VAL A 184 29.43 26.65 6.86
N THR A 185 29.18 26.49 5.55
CA THR A 185 30.19 26.59 4.49
C THR A 185 30.24 27.98 3.82
N GLU A 186 29.46 28.96 4.26
CA GLU A 186 29.73 30.37 3.96
C GLU A 186 30.66 30.96 5.04
N PRO A 187 32.00 30.95 4.84
CA PRO A 187 32.87 31.77 5.65
C PRO A 187 32.53 33.23 5.37
N GLY A 188 32.36 34.00 6.44
CA GLY A 188 32.03 35.41 6.38
C GLY A 188 32.82 36.16 5.31
N SER A 189 32.13 37.11 4.68
CA SER A 189 32.74 38.33 4.14
C SER A 189 33.74 38.85 5.17
N ILE A 190 34.98 38.42 5.03
CA ILE A 190 36.12 39.05 5.66
C ILE A 190 36.10 40.44 5.04
N ASP A 191 35.67 41.44 5.80
CA ASP A 191 35.84 42.83 5.45
C ASP A 191 37.30 43.00 5.04
N ALA A 192 37.51 43.17 3.74
CA ALA A 192 38.78 43.58 3.20
C ALA A 192 39.04 44.96 3.79
N GLN A 193 39.79 44.99 4.89
CA GLN A 193 40.46 46.20 5.35
C GLN A 193 41.33 46.68 4.19
N SER A 194 40.78 47.64 3.46
CA SER A 194 41.48 48.53 2.56
C SER A 194 42.59 49.22 3.36
N PHE A 195 43.75 48.57 3.45
CA PHE A 195 44.99 49.28 3.72
C PHE A 195 45.26 50.18 2.52
N GLY A 196 44.85 51.43 2.66
CA GLY A 196 45.06 52.48 1.68
C GLY A 196 46.54 52.59 1.35
N ALA A 197 46.86 52.37 0.08
CA ALA A 197 48.12 52.78 -0.51
C ALA A 197 48.21 54.32 -0.44
N GLY A 198 48.99 54.83 0.51
CA GLY A 198 49.41 56.23 0.52
C GLY A 198 50.40 56.48 -0.63
N PRO A 199 50.29 57.62 -1.33
CA PRO A 199 51.07 57.88 -2.54
C PRO A 199 52.55 58.14 -2.23
N LEU A 200 53.44 57.59 -3.06
CA LEU A 200 54.84 57.99 -3.16
C LEU A 200 54.94 59.39 -3.82
N PRO A 201 55.65 60.36 -3.23
CA PRO A 201 56.36 61.38 -3.99
C PRO A 201 57.83 60.93 -4.10
N GLY A 202 58.43 60.77 -5.28
CA GLY A 202 58.54 61.76 -6.34
C GLY A 202 59.98 62.27 -6.33
N TYR A 203 60.83 61.73 -7.20
CA TYR A 203 62.20 62.21 -7.44
C TYR A 203 62.17 63.61 -8.07
N THR A 204 62.86 64.58 -7.45
CA THR A 204 63.87 65.48 -8.06
C THR A 204 64.68 66.12 -6.94
#